data_AF-A0AAF0EV06-F1
#
_entry.id   AF-A0AAF0EV06-F1
#
_cell.length_a   1.000
_cell.length_b   1.000
_cell.length_c   1.000
_cell.angle_alpha   90.00
_cell.angle_beta   90.00
_cell.angle_gamma   90.00
#
_symmetry.space_group_name_H-M   'P 1'
#
loop_
_entity.id
_entity.type
_entity.pdbx_description
1 polymer ?
#
loop_
_entity_poly.entity_id
_entity_poly.type
_entity_poly.pdbx_seq_one_letter_code
_entity_poly.pdbx_strand_id
1 'polypeptide(L)'
;MEAVTTQWDAWRAAPVSARAAQAYVDLAVAFGKTLASSEEARYALCPEAMWSHVADVLNAWMALESEADTHQRDERACTHIQDVKRWMQTLLVFERMSDPALLVLTRVLAQCLVNVVTSAPDTRSTLWTTHVTAEGTEPWADALLRLLASADERTSLAAHVFLLNCLPPGDDKLPDLVYNRPARRVMEVVLQLYEAAVYEETSDTLPVTLALVDRLFVAGLAGPLLDALGPAPDLHATQLALLRALIECLHQHVQGSDAHDAPWIVNVRPLIDRAVTLSQYATDAMQQVAEAGADAQGLVRAYMGLLALFECLHWAGLRAHQDASAARATEAAALLPLLRAPAVLGACIQLLRQARAFYPPQAPFTPSTASVPEGHAASALHTPEPDDGRPGLPRLKRSALQLLGTLSFLAGPQDREAVRDVQDHVRELGGLVDVLSLTALDELNPCTCKIALMLSKISASMLFLRCATCSSRMLHRRRWSVT
;
A
#
# COMPACT_ATOMS: atom_id res chain seq x y z
N MET A 1 -36.24 -31.31 25.69
CA MET A 1 -35.29 -31.63 24.59
C MET A 1 -35.80 -31.11 23.26
N GLU A 2 -37.05 -31.39 22.88
CA GLU A 2 -37.63 -30.88 21.61
C GLU A 2 -37.57 -29.34 21.47
N ALA A 3 -37.90 -28.59 22.53
CA ALA A 3 -37.76 -27.13 22.56
C ALA A 3 -36.30 -26.62 22.43
N VAL A 4 -35.32 -27.43 22.84
CA VAL A 4 -33.89 -27.10 22.73
C VAL A 4 -33.42 -27.37 21.31
N THR A 5 -33.89 -28.45 20.69
CA THR A 5 -33.61 -28.76 19.28
C THR A 5 -34.25 -27.72 18.35
N THR A 6 -35.47 -27.27 18.63
CA THR A 6 -36.15 -26.20 17.86
C THR A 6 -35.43 -24.86 17.98
N GLN A 7 -34.93 -24.49 19.17
CA GLN A 7 -34.11 -23.28 19.36
C GLN A 7 -32.74 -23.40 18.69
N TRP A 8 -32.13 -24.59 18.67
CA TRP A 8 -30.85 -24.86 18.04
C TRP A 8 -30.91 -24.86 16.51
N ASP A 9 -32.02 -25.35 15.94
CA ASP A 9 -32.24 -25.33 14.49
C ASP A 9 -32.68 -23.94 14.00
N ALA A 10 -33.38 -23.16 14.83
CA ALA A 10 -33.61 -21.72 14.59
C ALA A 10 -32.30 -20.90 14.66
N TRP A 11 -31.38 -21.25 15.57
CA TRP A 11 -30.06 -20.64 15.71
C TRP A 11 -29.13 -20.88 14.50
N ARG A 12 -29.22 -22.06 13.86
CA ARG A 12 -28.50 -22.34 12.60
C ARG A 12 -29.01 -21.54 11.40
N ALA A 13 -30.28 -21.11 11.44
CA ALA A 13 -30.95 -20.40 10.35
C ALA A 13 -30.82 -18.86 10.41
N ALA A 14 -30.33 -18.27 11.51
CA ALA A 14 -30.19 -16.82 11.65
C ALA A 14 -29.07 -16.23 10.78
N PRO A 15 -29.21 -14.99 10.24
CA PRO A 15 -28.13 -14.33 9.50
C PRO A 15 -26.87 -14.15 10.36
N VAL A 16 -25.69 -14.21 9.73
CA VAL A 16 -24.38 -14.25 10.40
C VAL A 16 -24.16 -13.04 11.33
N SER A 17 -24.73 -11.88 10.99
CA SER A 17 -24.70 -10.65 11.79
C SER A 17 -25.41 -10.77 13.15
N ALA A 18 -26.57 -11.44 13.19
CA ALA A 18 -27.35 -11.63 14.42
C ALA A 18 -26.68 -12.64 15.38
N ARG A 19 -26.02 -13.67 14.82
CA ARG A 19 -25.24 -14.64 15.61
C ARG A 19 -24.02 -14.02 16.26
N ALA A 20 -23.34 -13.10 15.57
CA ALA A 20 -22.21 -12.37 16.13
C ALA A 20 -22.67 -11.44 17.27
N ALA A 21 -23.74 -10.67 17.07
CA ALA A 21 -24.28 -9.76 18.07
C ALA A 21 -24.72 -10.47 19.36
N GLN A 22 -25.46 -11.58 19.26
CA GLN A 22 -25.89 -12.34 20.43
C GLN A 22 -24.70 -13.00 21.16
N ALA A 23 -23.71 -13.51 20.44
CA ALA A 23 -22.50 -14.04 21.05
C ALA A 23 -21.73 -12.98 21.85
N TYR A 24 -21.74 -11.71 21.40
CA TYR A 24 -21.18 -10.58 22.15
C TYR A 24 -22.03 -10.20 23.37
N VAL A 25 -23.36 -10.26 23.28
CA VAL A 25 -24.27 -10.08 24.41
C VAL A 25 -24.04 -11.16 25.48
N ASP A 26 -23.92 -12.42 25.07
CA ASP A 26 -23.69 -13.54 25.99
C ASP A 26 -22.31 -13.44 26.65
N LEU A 27 -21.28 -13.03 25.90
CA LEU A 27 -19.95 -12.73 26.44
C LEU A 27 -19.99 -11.57 27.44
N ALA A 28 -20.76 -10.52 27.14
CA ALA A 28 -20.93 -9.34 27.99
C ALA A 28 -21.69 -9.64 29.29
N VAL A 29 -22.74 -10.48 29.23
CA VAL A 29 -23.47 -10.95 30.41
C VAL A 29 -22.61 -11.84 31.29
N ALA A 30 -21.77 -12.69 30.69
CA ALA A 30 -20.79 -13.49 31.42
C ALA A 30 -19.72 -12.61 32.10
N PHE A 31 -19.25 -11.56 31.42
CA PHE A 31 -18.20 -10.66 31.90
C PHE A 31 -18.68 -9.65 32.96
N GLY A 32 -19.93 -9.17 32.85
CA GLY A 32 -20.56 -8.32 33.87
C GLY A 32 -20.65 -9.00 35.24
N LYS A 33 -20.84 -10.33 35.26
CA LYS A 33 -20.78 -11.13 36.50
C LYS A 33 -19.38 -11.20 37.10
N THR A 34 -18.33 -11.11 36.28
CA THR A 34 -16.93 -11.13 36.72
C THR A 34 -16.49 -9.77 37.29
N LEU A 35 -16.98 -8.67 36.72
CA LEU A 35 -16.71 -7.28 37.16
C LEU A 35 -17.30 -6.91 38.51
N ALA A 36 -18.45 -7.48 38.87
CA ALA A 36 -19.07 -7.29 40.18
C ALA A 36 -18.17 -7.72 41.36
N SER A 37 -17.04 -8.39 41.08
CA SER A 37 -16.08 -8.87 42.07
C SER A 37 -14.85 -7.98 42.31
N SER A 38 -14.61 -6.91 41.52
CA SER A 38 -13.45 -6.01 41.74
C SER A 38 -13.84 -4.75 42.54
N GLU A 39 -13.09 -4.44 43.59
CA GLU A 39 -13.38 -3.34 44.53
C GLU A 39 -13.24 -1.94 43.91
N GLU A 40 -12.51 -1.80 42.81
CA GLU A 40 -12.17 -0.51 42.18
C GLU A 40 -13.29 0.05 41.28
N ALA A 41 -14.29 -0.76 40.89
CA ALA A 41 -15.38 -0.35 39.99
C ALA A 41 -16.53 0.43 40.66
N ARG A 42 -16.46 0.70 41.98
CA ARG A 42 -17.60 1.22 42.76
C ARG A 42 -17.86 2.73 42.63
N TYR A 43 -16.94 3.52 42.07
CA TYR A 43 -17.04 5.00 42.17
C TYR A 43 -17.27 5.78 40.87
N ALA A 44 -17.48 5.15 39.71
CA ALA A 44 -17.95 5.86 38.52
C ALA A 44 -18.78 4.93 37.62
N LEU A 45 -20.10 5.12 37.60
CA LEU A 45 -21.08 4.37 36.78
C LEU A 45 -21.06 2.85 37.02
N CYS A 46 -22.05 2.31 37.73
CA CYS A 46 -22.17 0.86 37.96
C CYS A 46 -22.14 0.11 36.60
N PRO A 47 -21.17 -0.81 36.37
CA PRO A 47 -21.05 -1.55 35.12
C PRO A 47 -22.35 -2.26 34.72
N GLU A 48 -23.11 -2.78 35.70
CA GLU A 48 -24.40 -3.44 35.47
C GLU A 48 -25.45 -2.50 34.86
N ALA A 49 -25.49 -1.24 35.30
CA ALA A 49 -26.40 -0.23 34.75
C ALA A 49 -26.00 0.17 33.32
N MET A 50 -24.69 0.26 33.05
CA MET A 50 -24.17 0.52 31.69
C MET A 50 -24.53 -0.62 30.74
N TRP A 51 -24.33 -1.86 31.19
CA TRP A 51 -24.62 -3.05 30.40
C TRP A 51 -26.12 -3.27 30.16
N SER A 52 -26.97 -3.04 31.17
CA SER A 52 -28.43 -3.11 31.00
C SER A 52 -28.90 -2.16 29.90
N HIS A 53 -28.40 -0.93 29.91
CA HIS A 53 -28.81 0.07 28.93
C HIS A 53 -28.26 -0.21 27.53
N VAL A 54 -27.04 -0.73 27.41
CA VAL A 54 -26.48 -1.14 26.10
C VAL A 54 -27.20 -2.36 25.55
N ALA A 55 -27.60 -3.31 26.41
CA ALA A 55 -28.47 -4.40 26.03
C ALA A 55 -29.84 -3.90 25.54
N ASP A 56 -30.41 -2.88 26.18
CA ASP A 56 -31.66 -2.25 25.72
C ASP A 56 -31.48 -1.59 24.33
N VAL A 57 -30.37 -0.89 24.10
CA VAL A 57 -30.06 -0.31 22.78
C VAL A 57 -29.88 -1.40 21.71
N LEU A 58 -29.19 -2.50 22.03
CA LEU A 58 -29.02 -3.64 21.13
C LEU A 58 -30.34 -4.35 20.83
N ASN A 59 -31.18 -4.56 21.84
CA ASN A 59 -32.50 -5.18 21.68
C ASN A 59 -33.42 -4.30 20.83
N ALA A 60 -33.40 -2.99 21.06
CA ALA A 60 -34.12 -2.02 20.24
C ALA A 60 -33.62 -2.04 18.79
N TRP A 61 -32.31 -2.17 18.58
CA TRP A 61 -31.71 -2.30 17.24
C TRP A 61 -32.11 -3.59 16.52
N MET A 62 -32.09 -4.75 17.21
CA MET A 62 -32.57 -6.00 16.62
C MET A 62 -34.05 -5.94 16.23
N ALA A 63 -34.86 -5.22 17.01
CA ALA A 63 -36.26 -4.96 16.65
C ALA A 63 -36.37 -4.08 15.40
N LEU A 64 -35.47 -3.10 15.23
CA LEU A 64 -35.42 -2.15 14.12
C LEU A 64 -35.05 -2.83 12.78
N GLU A 65 -34.16 -3.82 12.79
CA GLU A 65 -33.86 -4.67 11.62
C GLU A 65 -35.08 -5.50 11.16
N SER A 66 -36.04 -5.73 12.05
CA SER A 66 -37.28 -6.46 11.73
C SER A 66 -38.41 -5.56 11.20
N GLU A 67 -38.26 -4.23 11.27
CA GLU A 67 -39.25 -3.28 10.78
C GLU A 67 -39.27 -3.24 9.25
N ALA A 68 -40.44 -3.18 8.62
CA ALA A 68 -40.57 -3.14 7.16
C ALA A 68 -40.53 -1.72 6.58
N ASP A 69 -40.85 -0.69 7.39
CA ASP A 69 -40.94 0.71 6.96
C ASP A 69 -39.59 1.43 7.13
N THR A 70 -39.00 1.85 6.01
CA THR A 70 -37.70 2.51 5.95
C THR A 70 -37.67 3.84 6.71
N HIS A 71 -38.74 4.64 6.67
CA HIS A 71 -38.73 5.98 7.28
C HIS A 71 -38.73 5.90 8.81
N GLN A 72 -39.53 5.00 9.38
CA GLN A 72 -39.54 4.77 10.84
C GLN A 72 -38.22 4.17 11.33
N ARG A 73 -37.61 3.31 10.50
CA ARG A 73 -36.29 2.73 10.74
C ARG A 73 -35.22 3.82 10.87
N ASP A 74 -35.20 4.79 9.95
CA ASP A 74 -34.21 5.87 9.93
C ASP A 74 -34.37 6.86 11.10
N GLU A 75 -35.61 7.22 11.46
CA GLU A 75 -35.90 8.11 12.59
C GLU A 75 -35.46 7.50 13.93
N ARG A 76 -35.72 6.21 14.13
CA ARG A 76 -35.29 5.48 15.32
C ARG A 76 -33.79 5.23 15.35
N ALA A 77 -33.17 4.95 14.19
CA ALA A 77 -31.71 4.84 14.09
C ALA A 77 -31.02 6.13 14.52
N CYS A 78 -31.56 7.30 14.12
CA CYS A 78 -31.06 8.61 14.56
C CYS A 78 -31.14 8.79 16.08
N THR A 79 -32.21 8.31 16.72
CA THR A 79 -32.37 8.41 18.18
C THR A 79 -31.33 7.57 18.92
N HIS A 80 -31.16 6.30 18.53
CA HIS A 80 -30.18 5.41 19.16
C HIS A 80 -28.74 5.85 18.95
N ILE A 81 -28.44 6.57 17.87
CA ILE A 81 -27.12 7.15 17.62
C ILE A 81 -26.73 8.19 18.66
N GLN A 82 -27.69 8.95 19.18
CA GLN A 82 -27.42 9.94 20.23
C GLN A 82 -27.02 9.25 21.53
N ASP A 83 -27.66 8.12 21.84
CA ASP A 83 -27.31 7.30 23.01
C ASP A 83 -25.92 6.66 22.84
N VAL A 84 -25.64 6.04 21.69
CA VAL A 84 -24.32 5.48 21.37
C VAL A 84 -23.24 6.56 21.49
N LYS A 85 -23.47 7.76 20.93
CA LYS A 85 -22.55 8.90 21.02
C LYS A 85 -22.26 9.28 22.47
N ARG A 86 -23.30 9.37 23.32
CA ARG A 86 -23.16 9.71 24.74
C ARG A 86 -22.31 8.69 25.51
N TRP A 87 -22.49 7.40 25.23
CA TRP A 87 -21.71 6.35 25.87
C TRP A 87 -20.26 6.30 25.38
N MET A 88 -20.05 6.47 24.09
CA MET A 88 -18.69 6.55 23.54
C MET A 88 -17.89 7.72 24.11
N GLN A 89 -18.51 8.89 24.33
CA GLN A 89 -17.86 10.01 25.04
C GLN A 89 -17.37 9.62 26.44
N THR A 90 -18.13 8.76 27.11
CA THR A 90 -17.81 8.29 28.46
C THR A 90 -16.72 7.22 28.43
N LEU A 91 -16.74 6.33 27.44
CA LEU A 91 -15.88 5.14 27.38
C LEU A 91 -14.54 5.39 26.69
N LEU A 92 -14.49 6.30 25.73
CA LEU A 92 -13.27 6.58 24.96
C LEU A 92 -12.29 7.49 25.70
N VAL A 93 -12.45 7.69 27.01
CA VAL A 93 -11.44 8.34 27.85
C VAL A 93 -10.26 7.38 28.01
N PHE A 94 -9.03 7.87 27.88
CA PHE A 94 -7.80 7.06 27.80
C PHE A 94 -7.73 5.95 28.87
N GLU A 95 -7.97 6.30 30.14
CA GLU A 95 -7.94 5.35 31.26
C GLU A 95 -8.93 4.19 31.12
N ARG A 96 -10.06 4.41 30.43
CA ARG A 96 -11.14 3.43 30.27
C ARG A 96 -10.97 2.55 29.03
N MET A 97 -10.23 3.01 28.03
CA MET A 97 -9.93 2.21 26.83
C MET A 97 -8.91 1.10 27.09
N SER A 98 -8.25 1.09 28.25
CA SER A 98 -7.34 0.02 28.65
C SER A 98 -7.97 -0.97 29.63
N ASP A 99 -9.19 -0.70 30.13
CA ASP A 99 -9.89 -1.59 31.04
C ASP A 99 -10.52 -2.76 30.26
N PRO A 100 -10.12 -4.02 30.52
CA PRO A 100 -10.68 -5.21 29.87
C PRO A 100 -12.22 -5.28 29.95
N ALA A 101 -12.80 -4.73 31.01
CA ALA A 101 -14.24 -4.62 31.23
C ALA A 101 -14.96 -3.74 30.22
N LEU A 102 -14.36 -2.61 29.93
CA LEU A 102 -14.93 -1.56 29.11
C LEU A 102 -14.57 -1.75 27.64
N LEU A 103 -13.54 -2.54 27.34
CA LEU A 103 -13.18 -2.95 25.98
C LEU A 103 -14.30 -3.72 25.28
N VAL A 104 -14.93 -4.70 25.96
CA VAL A 104 -16.07 -5.43 25.37
C VAL A 104 -17.20 -4.48 25.04
N LEU A 105 -17.47 -3.52 25.93
CA LEU A 105 -18.53 -2.54 25.72
C LEU A 105 -18.22 -1.57 24.57
N THR A 106 -16.97 -1.13 24.49
CA THR A 106 -16.47 -0.25 23.41
C THR A 106 -16.58 -0.96 22.06
N ARG A 107 -16.22 -2.24 22.00
CA ARG A 107 -16.38 -3.08 20.81
C ARG A 107 -17.83 -3.19 20.37
N VAL A 108 -18.74 -3.42 21.32
CA VAL A 108 -20.18 -3.50 21.04
C VAL A 108 -20.69 -2.18 20.45
N LEU A 109 -20.32 -1.03 21.03
CA LEU A 109 -20.73 0.28 20.52
C LEU A 109 -20.13 0.58 19.14
N ALA A 110 -18.86 0.21 18.90
CA ALA A 110 -18.23 0.32 17.59
C ALA A 110 -18.97 -0.52 16.54
N GLN A 111 -19.37 -1.74 16.91
CA GLN A 111 -20.17 -2.60 16.03
C GLN A 111 -21.58 -2.03 15.79
N CYS A 112 -22.20 -1.40 16.78
CA CYS A 112 -23.47 -0.69 16.59
C CYS A 112 -23.33 0.39 15.50
N LEU A 113 -22.26 1.20 15.54
CA LEU A 113 -22.02 2.20 14.49
C LEU A 113 -21.90 1.57 13.10
N VAL A 114 -21.19 0.45 12.97
CA VAL A 114 -21.08 -0.30 11.72
C VAL A 114 -22.45 -0.74 11.22
N ASN A 115 -23.25 -1.34 12.10
CA ASN A 115 -24.57 -1.86 11.74
C ASN A 115 -25.51 -0.74 11.30
N VAL A 116 -25.44 0.44 11.95
CA VAL A 116 -26.25 1.61 11.56
C VAL A 116 -25.89 2.08 10.16
N VAL A 117 -24.61 2.33 9.88
CA VAL A 117 -24.13 2.76 8.56
C VAL A 117 -24.48 1.73 7.47
N THR A 118 -24.49 0.44 7.82
CA THR A 118 -24.79 -0.63 6.88
C THR A 118 -26.28 -0.70 6.54
N SER A 119 -27.16 -0.55 7.53
CA SER A 119 -28.61 -0.75 7.41
C SER A 119 -29.40 0.51 7.03
N ALA A 120 -28.89 1.71 7.33
CA ALA A 120 -29.57 2.99 7.14
C ALA A 120 -28.70 3.96 6.32
N PRO A 121 -28.72 3.88 4.96
CA PRO A 121 -27.86 4.67 4.09
C PRO A 121 -27.98 6.19 4.29
N ASP A 122 -29.17 6.68 4.62
CA ASP A 122 -29.45 8.10 4.81
C ASP A 122 -28.71 8.67 6.05
N THR A 123 -28.40 7.81 7.02
CA THR A 123 -27.65 8.20 8.22
C THR A 123 -26.15 8.35 7.96
N ARG A 124 -25.62 7.79 6.86
CA ARG A 124 -24.17 7.80 6.56
C ARG A 124 -23.61 9.21 6.46
N SER A 125 -24.35 10.11 5.81
CA SER A 125 -23.90 11.50 5.65
C SER A 125 -23.83 12.24 6.99
N THR A 126 -24.86 12.06 7.82
CA THR A 126 -24.90 12.61 9.18
C THR A 126 -23.76 12.03 10.04
N LEU A 127 -23.50 10.73 9.93
CA LEU A 127 -22.43 10.08 10.69
C LEU A 127 -21.04 10.44 10.19
N TRP A 128 -20.85 10.65 8.88
CA TRP A 128 -19.60 11.12 8.30
C TRP A 128 -19.27 12.53 8.75
N THR A 129 -20.23 13.44 8.59
CA THR A 129 -20.11 14.85 9.01
C THR A 129 -19.92 15.01 10.50
N THR A 130 -20.54 14.12 11.26
CA THR A 130 -20.22 13.94 12.66
C THR A 130 -18.81 13.34 12.75
N HIS A 131 -18.62 12.04 12.69
CA HIS A 131 -17.40 11.37 13.18
C HIS A 131 -16.11 11.53 12.37
N VAL A 132 -16.16 12.03 11.13
CA VAL A 132 -14.99 12.04 10.24
C VAL A 132 -14.54 13.45 9.89
N THR A 133 -15.46 14.35 9.53
CA THR A 133 -15.11 15.72 9.11
C THR A 133 -15.30 16.78 10.19
N ALA A 134 -15.74 16.40 11.39
CA ALA A 134 -15.92 17.35 12.48
C ALA A 134 -14.61 18.02 12.89
N GLU A 135 -14.64 19.36 12.95
CA GLU A 135 -13.57 20.20 13.45
C GLU A 135 -13.89 20.68 14.88
N GLY A 136 -12.87 20.76 15.74
CA GLY A 136 -12.96 21.47 17.01
C GLY A 136 -12.71 20.63 18.27
N THR A 137 -13.04 21.22 19.42
CA THR A 137 -12.83 20.67 20.78
C THR A 137 -13.98 19.78 21.26
N GLU A 138 -14.88 19.40 20.35
CA GLU A 138 -15.99 18.52 20.68
C GLU A 138 -15.45 17.19 21.21
N PRO A 139 -15.91 16.68 22.37
CA PRO A 139 -15.36 15.48 23.02
C PRO A 139 -15.33 14.23 22.13
N TRP A 140 -16.14 14.24 21.07
CA TRP A 140 -16.37 13.15 20.15
C TRP A 140 -15.64 13.33 18.81
N ALA A 141 -14.98 14.46 18.54
CA ALA A 141 -14.25 14.70 17.28
C ALA A 141 -13.10 13.69 17.07
N ASP A 142 -12.45 13.25 18.15
CA ASP A 142 -11.41 12.21 18.10
C ASP A 142 -11.97 10.79 18.33
N ALA A 143 -13.30 10.60 18.46
CA ALA A 143 -13.87 9.30 18.84
C ALA A 143 -13.50 8.19 17.84
N LEU A 144 -13.59 8.47 16.55
CA LEU A 144 -13.19 7.51 15.52
C LEU A 144 -11.69 7.22 15.56
N LEU A 145 -10.85 8.25 15.74
CA LEU A 145 -9.39 8.08 15.86
C LEU A 145 -9.03 7.19 17.06
N ARG A 146 -9.74 7.34 18.18
CA ARG A 146 -9.55 6.52 19.38
C ARG A 146 -10.00 5.08 19.18
N LEU A 147 -11.11 4.86 18.47
CA LEU A 147 -11.55 3.51 18.10
C LEU A 147 -10.57 2.82 17.14
N LEU A 148 -10.05 3.54 16.14
CA LEU A 148 -9.04 3.02 15.21
C LEU A 148 -7.77 2.63 15.96
N ALA A 149 -7.32 3.46 16.89
CA ALA A 149 -6.13 3.23 17.72
C ALA A 149 -6.37 2.31 18.94
N SER A 150 -7.53 1.64 19.02
CA SER A 150 -7.83 0.70 20.10
C SER A 150 -6.86 -0.47 20.11
N ALA A 151 -6.33 -0.83 21.29
CA ALA A 151 -5.50 -2.03 21.47
C ALA A 151 -6.30 -3.34 21.25
N ASP A 152 -7.63 -3.27 21.34
CA ASP A 152 -8.50 -4.36 20.91
C ASP A 152 -8.68 -4.33 19.39
N GLU A 153 -8.05 -5.28 18.70
CA GLU A 153 -8.07 -5.39 17.24
C GLU A 153 -9.50 -5.46 16.68
N ARG A 154 -10.43 -6.14 17.36
CA ARG A 154 -11.83 -6.24 16.89
C ARG A 154 -12.55 -4.89 16.94
N THR A 155 -12.23 -4.04 17.91
CA THR A 155 -12.74 -2.67 17.97
C THR A 155 -12.14 -1.82 16.86
N SER A 156 -10.83 -1.94 16.63
CA SER A 156 -10.14 -1.26 15.51
C SER A 156 -10.72 -1.70 14.16
N LEU A 157 -10.94 -2.99 13.95
CA LEU A 157 -11.57 -3.55 12.75
C LEU A 157 -12.97 -2.99 12.54
N ALA A 158 -13.81 -2.94 13.58
CA ALA A 158 -15.14 -2.33 13.48
C ALA A 158 -15.04 -0.86 13.05
N ALA A 159 -14.06 -0.11 13.54
CA ALA A 159 -13.84 1.28 13.12
C ALA A 159 -13.40 1.40 11.65
N HIS A 160 -12.53 0.50 11.17
CA HIS A 160 -12.16 0.44 9.74
C HIS A 160 -13.38 0.11 8.86
N VAL A 161 -14.20 -0.86 9.27
CA VAL A 161 -15.40 -1.25 8.54
C VAL A 161 -16.44 -0.13 8.55
N PHE A 162 -16.60 0.59 9.66
CA PHE A 162 -17.45 1.79 9.73
C PHE A 162 -17.01 2.83 8.70
N LEU A 163 -15.71 3.14 8.64
CA LEU A 163 -15.15 4.10 7.68
C LEU A 163 -15.42 3.65 6.23
N LEU A 164 -15.16 2.37 5.93
CA LEU A 164 -15.42 1.79 4.60
C LEU A 164 -16.91 1.83 4.24
N ASN A 165 -17.82 1.52 5.17
CA ASN A 165 -19.25 1.47 4.89
C ASN A 165 -19.86 2.88 4.75
N CYS A 166 -19.26 3.90 5.36
CA CYS A 166 -19.65 5.30 5.15
C CYS A 166 -19.34 5.80 3.73
N LEU A 167 -18.44 5.15 3.01
CA LEU A 167 -17.91 5.57 1.71
C LEU A 167 -18.18 4.54 0.61
N PRO A 168 -19.44 4.24 0.23
CA PRO A 168 -19.71 3.30 -0.86
C PRO A 168 -18.94 3.66 -2.15
N PRO A 169 -18.69 2.69 -3.05
CA PRO A 169 -18.01 2.97 -4.32
C PRO A 169 -18.68 4.13 -5.07
N GLY A 170 -17.89 5.15 -5.44
CA GLY A 170 -18.39 6.35 -6.12
C GLY A 170 -19.02 7.43 -5.22
N ASP A 171 -18.90 7.34 -3.89
CA ASP A 171 -19.45 8.36 -2.98
C ASP A 171 -18.73 9.71 -3.11
N ASP A 172 -19.51 10.79 -3.20
CA ASP A 172 -19.04 12.17 -3.32
C ASP A 172 -18.23 12.67 -2.11
N LYS A 173 -18.27 11.97 -0.97
CA LYS A 173 -17.48 12.28 0.24
C LYS A 173 -16.08 11.68 0.23
N LEU A 174 -15.78 10.77 -0.69
CA LEU A 174 -14.43 10.18 -0.77
C LEU A 174 -13.29 11.21 -0.89
N PRO A 175 -13.44 12.34 -1.63
CA PRO A 175 -12.46 13.42 -1.66
C PRO A 175 -12.16 14.06 -0.30
N ASP A 176 -13.05 13.96 0.69
CA ASP A 176 -12.81 14.50 2.03
C ASP A 176 -11.56 13.86 2.66
N LEU A 177 -11.30 12.57 2.44
CA LEU A 177 -10.09 11.89 2.93
C LEU A 177 -8.78 12.51 2.42
N VAL A 178 -8.84 13.35 1.38
CA VAL A 178 -7.68 14.07 0.83
C VAL A 178 -7.71 15.54 1.23
N TYR A 179 -8.84 16.20 0.99
CA TYR A 179 -8.93 17.67 1.03
C TYR A 179 -9.46 18.22 2.34
N ASN A 180 -10.21 17.43 3.12
CA ASN A 180 -10.68 17.80 4.45
C ASN A 180 -9.64 17.38 5.51
N ARG A 181 -9.17 18.34 6.33
CA ARG A 181 -8.05 18.10 7.26
C ARG A 181 -8.38 17.05 8.34
N PRO A 182 -9.53 17.10 9.05
CA PRO A 182 -9.95 16.03 9.96
C PRO A 182 -10.01 14.64 9.30
N ALA A 183 -10.67 14.55 8.14
CA ALA A 183 -10.82 13.27 7.43
C ALA A 183 -9.48 12.72 6.94
N ARG A 184 -8.57 13.59 6.45
CA ARG A 184 -7.20 13.19 6.09
C ARG A 184 -6.43 12.66 7.29
N ARG A 185 -6.60 13.23 8.48
CA ARG A 185 -5.99 12.71 9.72
C ARG A 185 -6.49 11.30 10.06
N VAL A 186 -7.77 11.00 9.78
CA VAL A 186 -8.31 9.62 9.90
C VAL A 186 -7.57 8.69 8.93
N MET A 187 -7.38 9.10 7.68
CA MET A 187 -6.63 8.30 6.70
C MET A 187 -5.16 8.12 7.10
N GLU A 188 -4.51 9.14 7.66
CA GLU A 188 -3.14 9.05 8.20
C GLU A 188 -3.04 7.96 9.28
N VAL A 189 -4.00 7.88 10.19
CA VAL A 189 -4.04 6.85 11.23
C VAL A 189 -4.28 5.47 10.62
N VAL A 190 -5.22 5.33 9.68
CA VAL A 190 -5.46 4.06 8.97
C VAL A 190 -4.18 3.55 8.28
N LEU A 191 -3.42 4.43 7.64
CA LEU A 191 -2.15 4.07 6.99
C LEU A 191 -1.06 3.69 7.99
N GLN A 192 -1.00 4.34 9.16
CA GLN A 192 -0.07 3.94 10.23
C GLN A 192 -0.40 2.57 10.80
N LEU A 193 -1.70 2.27 10.97
CA LEU A 193 -2.17 0.98 11.45
C LEU A 193 -1.93 -0.12 10.40
N TYR A 194 -2.09 0.19 9.11
CA TYR A 194 -1.73 -0.73 8.03
C TYR A 194 -0.26 -1.13 8.09
N GLU A 195 0.64 -0.16 8.25
CA GLU A 195 2.07 -0.44 8.38
C GLU A 195 2.36 -1.37 9.55
N ALA A 196 1.75 -1.14 10.72
CA ALA A 196 1.87 -2.02 11.87
C ALA A 196 1.31 -3.43 11.61
N ALA A 197 0.12 -3.51 11.01
CA ALA A 197 -0.57 -4.76 10.71
C ALA A 197 0.17 -5.63 9.69
N VAL A 198 0.89 -5.05 8.73
CA VAL A 198 1.72 -5.79 7.76
C VAL A 198 2.83 -6.58 8.47
N TYR A 199 3.39 -6.06 9.57
CA TYR A 199 4.40 -6.77 10.35
C TYR A 199 3.83 -7.95 11.14
N GLU A 200 2.54 -7.93 11.47
CA GLU A 200 1.86 -8.98 12.22
C GLU A 200 1.33 -10.11 11.31
N GLU A 201 1.33 -9.91 9.98
CA GLU A 201 0.92 -10.83 8.89
C GLU A 201 -0.50 -11.44 8.98
N THR A 202 -1.22 -11.25 10.08
CA THR A 202 -2.46 -11.97 10.40
C THR A 202 -3.65 -11.05 10.71
N SER A 203 -3.47 -9.73 10.56
CA SER A 203 -4.51 -8.79 10.96
C SER A 203 -5.68 -8.73 9.96
N ASP A 204 -6.89 -8.81 10.50
CA ASP A 204 -8.15 -8.71 9.75
C ASP A 204 -8.40 -7.28 9.22
N THR A 205 -7.60 -6.28 9.65
CA THR A 205 -7.71 -4.89 9.21
C THR A 205 -7.07 -4.63 7.84
N LEU A 206 -6.15 -5.49 7.40
CA LEU A 206 -5.43 -5.34 6.14
C LEU A 206 -6.36 -5.31 4.91
N PRO A 207 -7.30 -6.27 4.72
CA PRO A 207 -8.18 -6.26 3.56
C PRO A 207 -9.10 -5.03 3.51
N VAL A 208 -9.53 -4.54 4.67
CA VAL A 208 -10.40 -3.34 4.77
C VAL A 208 -9.63 -2.09 4.37
N THR A 209 -8.37 -1.97 4.80
CA THR A 209 -7.51 -0.84 4.42
C THR A 209 -7.18 -0.86 2.93
N LEU A 210 -6.86 -2.03 2.38
CA LEU A 210 -6.64 -2.19 0.94
C LEU A 210 -7.89 -1.82 0.13
N ALA A 211 -9.09 -2.18 0.58
CA ALA A 211 -10.33 -1.79 -0.06
C ALA A 211 -10.57 -0.26 -0.03
N LEU A 212 -10.18 0.43 1.05
CA LEU A 212 -10.23 1.90 1.12
C LEU A 212 -9.24 2.54 0.13
N VAL A 213 -8.00 2.06 0.10
CA VAL A 213 -6.95 2.57 -0.81
C VAL A 213 -7.32 2.29 -2.27
N ASP A 214 -7.90 1.14 -2.57
CA ASP A 214 -8.42 0.80 -3.89
C ASP A 214 -9.52 1.76 -4.33
N ARG A 215 -10.48 2.09 -3.45
CA ARG A 215 -11.51 3.10 -3.75
C ARG A 215 -10.91 4.47 -4.07
N LEU A 216 -9.91 4.90 -3.29
CA LEU A 216 -9.18 6.15 -3.56
C LEU A 216 -8.47 6.09 -4.91
N PHE A 217 -7.87 4.95 -5.27
CA PHE A 217 -7.23 4.77 -6.57
C PHE A 217 -8.25 4.84 -7.71
N VAL A 218 -9.34 4.07 -7.64
CA VAL A 218 -10.41 4.08 -8.65
C VAL A 218 -11.05 5.46 -8.82
N ALA A 219 -11.06 6.28 -7.76
CA ALA A 219 -11.56 7.67 -7.81
C ALA A 219 -10.51 8.72 -8.23
N GLY A 220 -9.24 8.35 -8.44
CA GLY A 220 -8.19 9.29 -8.85
C GLY A 220 -7.65 10.15 -7.71
N LEU A 221 -7.79 9.68 -6.48
CA LEU A 221 -7.45 10.40 -5.26
C LEU A 221 -6.18 9.88 -4.58
N ALA A 222 -5.63 8.74 -5.00
CA ALA A 222 -4.42 8.18 -4.39
C ALA A 222 -3.18 9.04 -4.63
N GLY A 223 -3.00 9.56 -5.84
CA GLY A 223 -1.93 10.51 -6.17
C GLY A 223 -2.07 11.83 -5.38
N PRO A 224 -3.23 12.51 -5.44
CA PRO A 224 -3.50 13.69 -4.62
C PRO A 224 -3.32 13.46 -3.11
N LEU A 225 -3.71 12.29 -2.59
CA LEU A 225 -3.50 11.94 -1.18
C LEU A 225 -2.02 11.87 -0.84
N LEU A 226 -1.19 11.25 -1.69
CA LEU A 226 0.26 11.20 -1.49
C LEU A 226 0.85 12.61 -1.32
N ASP A 227 0.39 13.57 -2.12
CA ASP A 227 0.83 14.97 -2.03
C ASP A 227 0.30 15.68 -0.80
N ALA A 228 -0.95 15.42 -0.42
CA ALA A 228 -1.57 15.99 0.78
C ALA A 228 -0.93 15.49 2.09
N LEU A 229 -0.38 14.27 2.10
CA LEU A 229 0.25 13.63 3.27
C LEU A 229 1.64 14.20 3.61
N GLY A 230 2.33 14.86 2.68
CA GLY A 230 3.64 15.43 2.97
C GLY A 230 4.37 16.03 1.77
N PRO A 231 5.23 17.05 2.01
CA PRO A 231 5.97 17.72 0.95
C PRO A 231 7.07 16.81 0.34
N ALA A 232 7.50 17.12 -0.88
CA ALA A 232 8.76 16.64 -1.46
C ALA A 232 9.96 17.46 -0.89
N PRO A 233 11.21 16.96 -0.89
CA PRO A 233 11.70 15.74 -1.52
C PRO A 233 11.67 14.48 -0.63
N ASP A 234 11.43 14.59 0.69
CA ASP A 234 11.42 13.43 1.60
C ASP A 234 10.09 12.66 1.54
N LEU A 235 10.12 11.38 1.93
CA LEU A 235 8.92 10.55 2.08
C LEU A 235 8.70 10.21 3.55
N HIS A 236 7.55 10.62 4.06
CA HIS A 236 7.12 10.37 5.43
C HIS A 236 6.60 8.93 5.57
N ALA A 237 6.56 8.42 6.81
CA ALA A 237 6.11 7.05 7.08
C ALA A 237 4.69 6.76 6.55
N THR A 238 3.76 7.71 6.67
CA THR A 238 2.39 7.60 6.13
C THR A 238 2.36 7.55 4.61
N GLN A 239 3.22 8.32 3.94
CA GLN A 239 3.37 8.27 2.48
C GLN A 239 3.93 6.91 2.04
N LEU A 240 4.91 6.37 2.77
CA LEU A 240 5.45 5.05 2.49
C LEU A 240 4.41 3.94 2.69
N ALA A 241 3.59 4.02 3.74
CA ALA A 241 2.50 3.08 3.98
C ALA A 241 1.45 3.13 2.85
N LEU A 242 1.10 4.33 2.38
CA LEU A 242 0.21 4.48 1.20
C LEU A 242 0.82 3.84 -0.04
N LEU A 243 2.10 4.07 -0.32
CA LEU A 243 2.77 3.46 -1.47
C LEU A 243 2.76 1.93 -1.39
N ARG A 244 3.00 1.36 -0.20
CA ARG A 244 2.94 -0.10 0.02
C ARG A 244 1.56 -0.67 -0.19
N ALA A 245 0.52 -0.04 0.35
CA ALA A 245 -0.86 -0.42 0.09
C ALA A 245 -1.20 -0.32 -1.41
N LEU A 246 -0.73 0.74 -2.08
CA LEU A 246 -0.90 0.91 -3.52
C LEU A 246 -0.21 -0.18 -4.35
N ILE A 247 0.96 -0.70 -3.95
CA ILE A 247 1.62 -1.81 -4.66
C ILE A 247 0.67 -3.01 -4.76
N GLU A 248 0.00 -3.36 -3.67
CA GLU A 248 -0.95 -4.48 -3.64
C GLU A 248 -2.18 -4.19 -4.53
N CYS A 249 -2.76 -2.99 -4.43
CA CYS A 249 -3.88 -2.58 -5.29
C CYS A 249 -3.48 -2.60 -6.78
N LEU A 250 -2.33 -2.02 -7.12
CA LEU A 250 -1.82 -1.97 -8.50
C LEU A 250 -1.54 -3.37 -9.05
N HIS A 251 -1.00 -4.27 -8.23
CA HIS A 251 -0.82 -5.66 -8.59
C HIS A 251 -2.16 -6.30 -8.97
N GLN A 252 -3.20 -6.11 -8.16
CA GLN A 252 -4.55 -6.61 -8.43
C GLN A 252 -5.14 -6.04 -9.72
N HIS A 253 -4.97 -4.74 -9.99
CA HIS A 253 -5.41 -4.10 -11.26
C HIS A 253 -4.66 -4.61 -12.50
N VAL A 254 -3.41 -5.07 -12.35
CA VAL A 254 -2.61 -5.67 -13.43
C VAL A 254 -3.04 -7.12 -13.70
N GLN A 255 -3.42 -7.87 -12.66
CA GLN A 255 -3.92 -9.25 -12.80
C GLN A 255 -5.41 -9.32 -13.18
N GLY A 256 -6.18 -8.30 -12.82
CA GLY A 256 -7.61 -8.21 -13.06
C GLY A 256 -7.95 -8.07 -14.54
N SER A 257 -8.89 -8.90 -15.01
CA SER A 257 -9.46 -8.81 -16.35
C SER A 257 -10.37 -7.58 -16.53
N ASP A 258 -10.85 -7.02 -15.42
CA ASP A 258 -11.76 -5.90 -15.43
C ASP A 258 -10.97 -4.61 -15.68
N ALA A 259 -10.91 -4.22 -16.95
CA ALA A 259 -10.46 -2.91 -17.37
C ALA A 259 -11.48 -1.85 -16.93
N HIS A 260 -11.51 -1.53 -15.65
CA HIS A 260 -12.14 -0.30 -15.20
C HIS A 260 -11.31 0.87 -15.76
N ASP A 261 -11.98 1.90 -16.27
CA ASP A 261 -11.41 3.20 -16.63
C ASP A 261 -10.94 3.94 -15.36
N ALA A 262 -10.07 3.30 -14.58
CA ALA A 262 -9.46 3.92 -13.42
C ALA A 262 -8.58 5.09 -13.91
N PRO A 263 -8.58 6.21 -13.19
CA PRO A 263 -7.85 7.41 -13.59
C PRO A 263 -6.35 7.27 -13.28
N TRP A 264 -5.67 6.49 -14.12
CA TRP A 264 -4.27 6.10 -13.95
C TRP A 264 -3.30 7.29 -13.95
N ILE A 265 -3.52 8.31 -14.79
CA ILE A 265 -2.60 9.44 -14.93
C ILE A 265 -2.58 10.27 -13.66
N VAL A 266 -3.75 10.64 -13.11
CA VAL A 266 -3.81 11.48 -11.89
C VAL A 266 -3.20 10.77 -10.68
N ASN A 267 -3.31 9.44 -10.61
CA ASN A 267 -2.71 8.65 -9.53
C ASN A 267 -1.20 8.46 -9.69
N VAL A 268 -0.73 8.20 -10.92
CA VAL A 268 0.67 7.83 -11.17
C VAL A 268 1.56 9.04 -11.39
N ARG A 269 1.04 10.17 -11.87
CA ARG A 269 1.86 11.36 -12.15
C ARG A 269 2.61 11.88 -10.91
N PRO A 270 1.99 12.01 -9.72
CA PRO A 270 2.72 12.37 -8.50
C PRO A 270 3.83 11.37 -8.13
N LEU A 271 3.64 10.07 -8.43
CA LEU A 271 4.65 9.04 -8.20
C LEU A 271 5.87 9.24 -9.10
N ILE A 272 5.65 9.57 -10.37
CA ILE A 272 6.72 9.86 -11.33
C ILE A 272 7.55 11.07 -10.85
N ASP A 273 6.87 12.16 -10.53
CA ASP A 273 7.52 13.41 -10.15
C ASP A 273 8.33 13.24 -8.84
N ARG A 274 7.80 12.45 -7.89
CA ARG A 274 8.52 12.07 -6.65
C ARG A 274 9.67 11.11 -6.90
N ALA A 275 9.53 10.13 -7.78
CA ALA A 275 10.61 9.20 -8.10
C ALA A 275 11.81 9.93 -8.72
N VAL A 276 11.57 10.89 -9.61
CA VAL A 276 12.62 11.73 -10.19
C VAL A 276 13.30 12.58 -9.12
N THR A 277 12.52 13.29 -8.31
CA THR A 277 13.04 14.19 -7.26
C THR A 277 13.82 13.42 -6.20
N LEU A 278 13.29 12.29 -5.73
CA LEU A 278 13.93 11.49 -4.70
C LEU A 278 15.19 10.76 -5.22
N SER A 279 15.23 10.41 -6.51
CA SER A 279 16.43 9.83 -7.14
C SER A 279 17.57 10.82 -7.21
N GLN A 280 17.26 12.09 -7.52
CA GLN A 280 18.23 13.19 -7.48
C GLN A 280 18.75 13.39 -6.06
N TYR A 281 17.85 13.52 -5.08
CA TYR A 281 18.23 13.63 -3.67
C TYR A 281 19.12 12.46 -3.21
N ALA A 282 18.76 11.21 -3.55
CA ALA A 282 19.55 10.04 -3.18
C ALA A 282 20.92 10.02 -3.86
N THR A 283 21.02 10.50 -5.10
CA THR A 283 22.27 10.64 -5.84
C THR A 283 23.20 11.64 -5.16
N ASP A 284 22.69 12.81 -4.82
CA ASP A 284 23.44 13.86 -4.13
C ASP A 284 23.85 13.41 -2.72
N ALA A 285 22.94 12.76 -1.99
CA ALA A 285 23.21 12.23 -0.66
C ALA A 285 24.31 11.14 -0.69
N MET A 286 24.28 10.21 -1.66
CA MET A 286 25.34 9.23 -1.83
C MET A 286 26.70 9.89 -2.10
N GLN A 287 26.73 10.95 -2.90
CA GLN A 287 27.97 11.69 -3.17
C GLN A 287 28.50 12.37 -1.89
N GLN A 288 27.64 13.05 -1.15
CA GLN A 288 28.01 13.72 0.10
C GLN A 288 28.51 12.74 1.17
N VAL A 289 27.85 11.58 1.32
CA VAL A 289 28.29 10.54 2.25
C VAL A 289 29.67 9.99 1.85
N ALA A 290 29.90 9.78 0.55
CA ALA A 290 31.18 9.28 0.05
C ALA A 290 32.34 10.28 0.21
N GLU A 291 32.09 11.57 -0.01
CA GLU A 291 33.13 12.62 0.00
C GLU A 291 33.37 13.20 1.40
N ALA A 292 32.30 13.42 2.18
CA ALA A 292 32.34 14.17 3.43
C ALA A 292 32.10 13.31 4.69
N GLY A 293 31.82 12.01 4.54
CA GLY A 293 31.49 11.13 5.68
C GLY A 293 30.22 11.55 6.41
N ALA A 294 29.27 12.16 5.69
CA ALA A 294 27.99 12.62 6.23
C ALA A 294 27.12 11.47 6.76
N ASP A 295 26.11 11.79 7.59
CA ASP A 295 25.15 10.83 8.12
C ASP A 295 24.30 10.19 7.01
N ALA A 296 24.21 8.85 7.02
CA ALA A 296 23.47 8.06 6.05
C ALA A 296 21.97 7.91 6.37
N GLN A 297 21.46 8.43 7.50
CA GLN A 297 20.03 8.29 7.86
C GLN A 297 19.08 8.79 6.78
N GLY A 298 19.38 9.94 6.16
CA GLY A 298 18.59 10.48 5.04
C GLY A 298 18.58 9.56 3.81
N LEU A 299 19.67 8.82 3.59
CA LEU A 299 19.79 7.87 2.48
C LEU A 299 18.95 6.61 2.70
N VAL A 300 18.82 6.13 3.94
CA VAL A 300 17.97 4.96 4.27
C VAL A 300 16.51 5.24 3.95
N ARG A 301 15.99 6.42 4.36
CA ARG A 301 14.62 6.81 4.06
C ARG A 301 14.38 6.99 2.57
N ALA A 302 15.27 7.69 1.88
CA ALA A 302 15.20 7.86 0.44
C ALA A 302 15.23 6.52 -0.31
N TYR A 303 16.06 5.59 0.14
CA TYR A 303 16.12 4.23 -0.38
C TYR A 303 14.78 3.50 -0.26
N MET A 304 14.17 3.47 0.94
CA MET A 304 12.87 2.80 1.14
C MET A 304 11.76 3.42 0.30
N GLY A 305 11.78 4.75 0.20
CA GLY A 305 10.88 5.51 -0.66
C GLY A 305 11.03 5.16 -2.15
N LEU A 306 12.27 5.14 -2.65
CA LEU A 306 12.56 4.80 -4.05
C LEU A 306 12.17 3.37 -4.41
N LEU A 307 12.36 2.41 -3.48
CA LEU A 307 11.90 1.04 -3.71
C LEU A 307 10.39 0.99 -3.94
N ALA A 308 9.61 1.60 -3.04
CA ALA A 308 8.16 1.60 -3.15
C ALA A 308 7.67 2.35 -4.41
N LEU A 309 8.28 3.50 -4.72
CA LEU A 309 7.95 4.26 -5.92
C LEU A 309 8.27 3.47 -7.20
N PHE A 310 9.46 2.89 -7.33
CA PHE A 310 9.81 2.11 -8.52
C PHE A 310 8.95 0.87 -8.68
N GLU A 311 8.51 0.25 -7.60
CA GLU A 311 7.59 -0.89 -7.66
C GLU A 311 6.19 -0.46 -8.12
N CYS A 312 5.64 0.64 -7.60
CA CYS A 312 4.39 1.21 -8.12
C CYS A 312 4.51 1.56 -9.62
N LEU A 313 5.59 2.23 -10.02
CA LEU A 313 5.81 2.62 -11.42
C LEU A 313 6.03 1.39 -12.33
N HIS A 314 6.63 0.33 -11.80
CA HIS A 314 6.77 -0.93 -12.52
C HIS A 314 5.41 -1.58 -12.80
N TRP A 315 4.54 -1.70 -11.80
CA TRP A 315 3.18 -2.22 -11.98
C TRP A 315 2.35 -1.34 -12.92
N ALA A 316 2.43 -0.02 -12.78
CA ALA A 316 1.78 0.92 -13.69
C ALA A 316 2.29 0.76 -15.13
N GLY A 317 3.60 0.58 -15.32
CA GLY A 317 4.20 0.29 -16.61
C GLY A 317 3.70 -1.04 -17.20
N LEU A 318 3.61 -2.11 -16.39
CA LEU A 318 3.07 -3.39 -16.84
C LEU A 318 1.62 -3.28 -17.31
N ARG A 319 0.76 -2.57 -16.56
CA ARG A 319 -0.63 -2.33 -16.99
C ARG A 319 -0.68 -1.56 -18.30
N ALA A 320 0.12 -0.50 -18.40
CA ALA A 320 0.20 0.33 -19.59
C ALA A 320 0.64 -0.49 -20.83
N HIS A 321 1.59 -1.43 -20.64
CA HIS A 321 1.98 -2.40 -21.65
C HIS A 321 0.86 -3.36 -22.06
N GLN A 322 0.12 -3.93 -21.10
CA GLN A 322 -1.00 -4.83 -21.38
C GLN A 322 -2.05 -4.14 -22.24
N ASP A 323 -2.48 -2.94 -21.87
CA ASP A 323 -3.53 -2.21 -22.59
C ASP A 323 -3.06 -1.71 -23.96
N ALA A 324 -1.82 -1.20 -24.07
CA ALA A 324 -1.24 -0.82 -25.35
C ALA A 324 -1.03 -2.03 -26.29
N SER A 325 -0.67 -3.20 -25.76
CA SER A 325 -0.54 -4.43 -26.55
C SER A 325 -1.86 -4.94 -27.11
N ALA A 326 -2.94 -4.74 -26.35
CA ALA A 326 -4.30 -5.02 -26.76
C ALA A 326 -4.90 -3.91 -27.65
N ALA A 327 -4.10 -2.90 -28.05
CA ALA A 327 -4.52 -1.74 -28.82
C ALA A 327 -5.73 -0.99 -28.22
N ARG A 328 -5.85 -0.99 -26.89
CA ARG A 328 -6.89 -0.24 -26.18
C ARG A 328 -6.44 1.20 -25.94
N ALA A 329 -7.30 2.15 -26.24
CA ALA A 329 -7.07 3.56 -25.95
C ALA A 329 -7.52 3.90 -24.52
N THR A 330 -6.85 3.32 -23.51
CA THR A 330 -7.13 3.58 -22.09
C THR A 330 -6.20 4.63 -21.51
N GLU A 331 -6.60 5.22 -20.38
CA GLU A 331 -5.73 6.11 -19.61
C GLU A 331 -4.45 5.42 -19.14
N ALA A 332 -4.52 4.11 -18.84
CA ALA A 332 -3.34 3.31 -18.51
C ALA A 332 -2.35 3.23 -19.68
N ALA A 333 -2.81 2.99 -20.91
CA ALA A 333 -1.93 2.97 -22.10
C ALA A 333 -1.25 4.33 -22.32
N ALA A 334 -1.94 5.44 -22.00
CA ALA A 334 -1.40 6.79 -22.07
C ALA A 334 -0.31 7.09 -21.02
N LEU A 335 -0.06 6.20 -20.05
CA LEU A 335 1.07 6.32 -19.13
C LEU A 335 2.42 6.04 -19.78
N LEU A 336 2.49 5.22 -20.84
CA LEU A 336 3.77 4.80 -21.42
C LEU A 336 4.66 5.98 -21.83
N PRO A 337 4.17 7.01 -22.55
CA PRO A 337 4.97 8.18 -22.88
C PRO A 337 5.46 8.95 -21.64
N LEU A 338 4.64 9.02 -20.58
CA LEU A 338 5.01 9.70 -19.34
C LEU A 338 6.13 8.97 -18.60
N LEU A 339 6.03 7.64 -18.50
CA LEU A 339 7.04 6.80 -17.86
C LEU A 339 8.34 6.74 -18.66
N ARG A 340 8.26 6.86 -19.99
CA ARG A 340 9.42 6.90 -20.91
C ARG A 340 10.02 8.29 -21.08
N ALA A 341 9.55 9.28 -20.34
CA ALA A 341 10.09 10.63 -20.42
C ALA A 341 11.59 10.64 -20.08
N PRO A 342 12.40 11.49 -20.76
CA PRO A 342 13.85 11.60 -20.52
C PRO A 342 14.22 11.83 -19.05
N ALA A 343 13.39 12.57 -18.30
CA ALA A 343 13.61 12.82 -16.87
C ALA A 343 13.59 11.53 -16.04
N VAL A 344 12.68 10.59 -16.33
CA VAL A 344 12.55 9.32 -15.62
C VAL A 344 13.74 8.41 -15.96
N LEU A 345 14.05 8.28 -17.24
CA LEU A 345 15.18 7.48 -17.71
C LEU A 345 16.51 8.02 -17.15
N GLY A 346 16.68 9.34 -17.17
CA GLY A 346 17.82 10.04 -16.61
C GLY A 346 17.97 9.78 -15.12
N ALA A 347 16.88 9.92 -14.34
CA ALA A 347 16.88 9.64 -12.91
C ALA A 347 17.30 8.20 -12.59
N CYS A 348 16.75 7.20 -13.29
CA CYS A 348 17.12 5.80 -13.10
C CYS A 348 18.59 5.53 -13.42
N ILE A 349 19.11 6.06 -14.53
CA ILE A 349 20.51 5.84 -14.96
C ILE A 349 21.49 6.53 -14.03
N GLN A 350 21.23 7.79 -13.65
CA GLN A 350 22.05 8.53 -12.69
C GLN A 350 22.11 7.82 -11.35
N LEU A 351 20.96 7.34 -10.86
CA LEU A 351 20.89 6.58 -9.62
C LEU A 351 21.69 5.27 -9.71
N LEU A 352 21.60 4.53 -10.81
CA LEU A 352 22.39 3.30 -11.01
C LEU A 352 23.90 3.58 -11.04
N ARG A 353 24.30 4.63 -11.76
CA ARG A 353 25.70 5.06 -11.83
C ARG A 353 26.24 5.45 -10.46
N GLN A 354 25.49 6.27 -9.73
CA GLN A 354 25.91 6.72 -8.42
C GLN A 354 25.92 5.59 -7.41
N ALA A 355 24.92 4.70 -7.43
CA ALA A 355 24.90 3.52 -6.57
C ALA A 355 26.05 2.55 -6.87
N ARG A 356 26.55 2.51 -8.11
CA ARG A 356 27.76 1.77 -8.48
C ARG A 356 29.03 2.45 -7.96
N ALA A 357 29.13 3.77 -8.06
CA ALA A 357 30.29 4.50 -7.53
C ALA A 357 30.35 4.42 -6.00
N PHE A 358 29.19 4.56 -5.34
CA PHE A 358 29.02 4.50 -3.90
C PHE A 358 29.27 3.10 -3.33
N TYR A 359 28.85 2.06 -4.06
CA TYR A 359 29.07 0.67 -3.68
C TYR A 359 29.53 -0.14 -4.90
N PRO A 360 30.85 -0.17 -5.16
CA PRO A 360 31.42 -0.82 -6.33
C PRO A 360 31.29 -2.34 -6.23
N PRO A 361 31.15 -3.03 -7.37
CA PRO A 361 31.04 -4.49 -7.40
C PRO A 361 32.31 -5.14 -6.84
N GLN A 362 32.14 -6.19 -6.04
CA GLN A 362 33.24 -6.96 -5.48
C GLN A 362 33.45 -8.22 -6.31
N ALA A 363 34.70 -8.48 -6.71
CA ALA A 363 35.02 -9.69 -7.44
C ALA A 363 34.96 -10.91 -6.50
N PRO A 364 34.29 -12.01 -6.86
CA PRO A 364 34.24 -13.25 -6.06
C PRO A 364 35.61 -13.96 -6.01
N PHE A 365 36.60 -13.43 -6.72
CA PHE A 365 37.94 -13.96 -6.79
C PHE A 365 38.92 -12.93 -6.22
N THR A 366 39.29 -13.13 -4.96
CA THR A 366 40.47 -12.46 -4.40
C THR A 366 41.72 -13.28 -4.77
N PRO A 367 42.81 -12.64 -5.22
CA PRO A 367 44.06 -13.33 -5.50
C PRO A 367 44.57 -13.97 -4.19
N SER A 368 44.66 -15.30 -4.19
CA SER A 368 45.21 -16.06 -3.06
C SER A 368 46.73 -15.91 -3.04
N THR A 369 47.30 -15.69 -1.86
CA THR A 369 48.76 -15.70 -1.64
C THR A 369 49.33 -17.12 -1.58
N ALA A 370 48.52 -18.16 -1.78
CA ALA A 370 48.98 -19.53 -1.80
C ALA A 370 49.89 -19.78 -3.02
N SER A 371 51.00 -20.51 -2.81
CA SER A 371 51.86 -20.96 -3.89
C SER A 371 51.10 -21.98 -4.74
N VAL A 372 50.71 -21.58 -5.94
CA VAL A 372 49.97 -22.44 -6.88
C VAL A 372 50.92 -22.96 -7.97
N PRO A 373 50.78 -24.23 -8.41
CA PRO A 373 51.61 -24.80 -9.47
C PRO A 373 51.56 -23.98 -10.76
N GLU A 374 52.67 -24.01 -11.50
CA GLU A 374 52.88 -23.25 -12.73
C GLU A 374 51.75 -23.47 -13.74
N GLY A 375 51.04 -22.39 -14.12
CA GLY A 375 49.92 -22.42 -15.06
C GLY A 375 48.51 -22.31 -14.43
N HIS A 376 48.38 -22.27 -13.10
CA HIS A 376 47.08 -22.11 -12.43
C HIS A 376 46.99 -20.80 -11.64
N ALA A 377 45.86 -20.10 -11.77
CA ALA A 377 45.58 -18.91 -10.97
C ALA A 377 45.21 -19.29 -9.53
N ALA A 378 45.91 -18.71 -8.56
CA ALA A 378 45.59 -18.84 -7.15
C ALA A 378 44.32 -18.06 -6.83
N SER A 379 43.17 -18.74 -6.83
CA SER A 379 41.89 -18.15 -6.45
C SER A 379 41.33 -18.93 -5.26
N ALA A 380 41.15 -18.26 -4.13
CA ALA A 380 40.38 -18.80 -3.02
C ALA A 380 38.92 -18.38 -3.18
N LEU A 381 38.00 -19.33 -3.04
CA LEU A 381 36.56 -19.08 -3.00
C LEU A 381 36.17 -18.88 -1.52
N HIS A 382 36.44 -17.70 -0.98
CA HIS A 382 35.92 -17.28 0.33
C HIS A 382 36.07 -15.77 0.51
N THR A 383 34.93 -15.11 0.72
CA THR A 383 34.82 -13.77 1.29
C THR A 383 34.12 -13.90 2.65
N PRO A 384 34.62 -13.25 3.71
CA PRO A 384 33.84 -13.09 4.94
C PRO A 384 32.52 -12.39 4.60
N GLU A 385 31.41 -12.80 5.19
CA GLU A 385 30.15 -12.03 5.13
C GLU A 385 30.48 -10.58 5.49
N PRO A 386 30.19 -9.60 4.62
CA PRO A 386 30.41 -8.21 4.97
C PRO A 386 29.50 -7.90 6.16
N ASP A 387 30.11 -7.66 7.32
CA ASP A 387 29.48 -7.05 8.50
C ASP A 387 29.24 -5.56 8.19
N ASP A 388 28.45 -5.29 7.17
CA ASP A 388 28.18 -3.95 6.68
C ASP A 388 26.80 -3.52 7.20
N GLY A 389 26.80 -2.75 8.29
CA GLY A 389 25.66 -1.96 8.76
C GLY A 389 25.25 -0.83 7.80
N ARG A 390 25.33 -1.05 6.47
CA ARG A 390 25.07 -0.09 5.39
C ARG A 390 23.92 -0.57 4.50
N PRO A 391 23.07 0.33 3.95
CA PRO A 391 21.69 0.01 3.55
C PRO A 391 21.60 -0.77 2.23
N GLY A 392 20.48 -1.49 2.03
CA GLY A 392 20.21 -2.52 1.01
C GLY A 392 20.24 -2.15 -0.49
N LEU A 393 21.22 -1.36 -0.92
CA LEU A 393 21.49 -0.90 -2.28
C LEU A 393 21.33 -1.94 -3.41
N PRO A 394 21.64 -3.24 -3.23
CA PRO A 394 21.35 -4.25 -4.26
C PRO A 394 19.87 -4.30 -4.67
N ARG A 395 18.92 -4.11 -3.75
CA ARG A 395 17.49 -4.11 -4.10
C ARG A 395 17.12 -2.85 -4.89
N LEU A 396 17.71 -1.70 -4.58
CA LEU A 396 17.45 -0.45 -5.31
C LEU A 396 17.94 -0.54 -6.76
N LYS A 397 19.16 -1.07 -6.97
CA LYS A 397 19.70 -1.35 -8.31
C LYS A 397 18.77 -2.27 -9.09
N ARG A 398 18.23 -3.31 -8.43
CA ARG A 398 17.25 -4.24 -9.03
C ARG A 398 15.96 -3.53 -9.44
N SER A 399 15.34 -2.76 -8.57
CA SER A 399 14.06 -2.10 -8.86
C SER A 399 14.18 -1.06 -9.97
N ALA A 400 15.25 -0.25 -9.97
CA ALA A 400 15.52 0.70 -11.06
C ALA A 400 15.71 0.00 -12.41
N LEU A 401 16.46 -1.10 -12.42
CA LEU A 401 16.66 -1.92 -13.62
C LEU A 401 15.37 -2.58 -14.09
N GLN A 402 14.54 -3.08 -13.17
CA GLN A 402 13.26 -3.70 -13.49
C GLN A 402 12.31 -2.70 -14.16
N LEU A 403 12.26 -1.47 -13.67
CA LEU A 403 11.51 -0.39 -14.32
C LEU A 403 12.07 -0.08 -15.72
N LEU A 404 13.38 0.16 -15.86
CA LEU A 404 14.03 0.38 -17.17
C LEU A 404 13.76 -0.77 -18.15
N GLY A 405 13.77 -2.00 -17.64
CA GLY A 405 13.44 -3.21 -18.37
C GLY A 405 12.03 -3.16 -18.93
N THR A 406 11.02 -2.93 -18.07
CA THR A 406 9.62 -2.76 -18.49
C THR A 406 9.50 -1.72 -19.60
N LEU A 407 10.08 -0.54 -19.41
CA LEU A 407 9.95 0.57 -20.35
C LEU A 407 10.64 0.34 -21.71
N SER A 408 11.59 -0.60 -21.76
CA SER A 408 12.38 -0.93 -22.96
C SER A 408 11.79 -2.07 -23.81
N PHE A 409 10.64 -2.63 -23.41
CA PHE A 409 9.92 -3.65 -24.19
C PHE A 409 8.90 -3.03 -25.14
N LEU A 410 8.63 -3.74 -26.24
CA LEU A 410 7.56 -3.38 -27.17
C LEU A 410 6.20 -3.65 -26.54
N ALA A 411 5.37 -2.61 -26.39
CA ALA A 411 3.98 -2.80 -26.06
C ALA A 411 3.18 -3.34 -27.26
N GLY A 412 3.45 -2.84 -28.47
CA GLY A 412 2.77 -3.27 -29.69
C GLY A 412 3.62 -3.03 -30.94
N PRO A 413 3.15 -3.44 -32.13
CA PRO A 413 3.90 -3.30 -33.38
C PRO A 413 4.19 -1.83 -33.75
N GLN A 414 3.32 -0.91 -33.35
CA GLN A 414 3.48 0.53 -33.57
C GLN A 414 4.44 1.21 -32.58
N ASP A 415 4.80 0.52 -31.48
CA ASP A 415 5.61 1.05 -30.37
C ASP A 415 7.13 1.00 -30.63
N ARG A 416 7.53 0.55 -31.82
CA ARG A 416 8.94 0.30 -32.16
C ARG A 416 9.81 1.55 -32.11
N GLU A 417 9.27 2.68 -32.56
CA GLU A 417 9.99 3.96 -32.56
C GLU A 417 10.19 4.45 -31.13
N ALA A 418 9.12 4.51 -30.33
CA ALA A 418 9.21 4.92 -28.93
C ALA A 418 10.16 4.04 -28.09
N VAL A 419 10.15 2.72 -28.29
CA VAL A 419 11.11 1.82 -27.62
C VAL A 419 12.53 2.07 -28.09
N ARG A 420 12.73 2.33 -29.38
CA ARG A 420 14.05 2.67 -29.90
C ARG A 420 14.54 3.97 -29.27
N ASP A 421 13.69 4.98 -29.14
CA ASP A 421 14.04 6.26 -28.51
C ASP A 421 14.46 6.07 -27.05
N VAL A 422 13.72 5.25 -26.29
CA VAL A 422 14.12 4.88 -24.92
C VAL A 422 15.51 4.25 -24.89
N GLN A 423 15.77 3.28 -25.77
CA GLN A 423 17.05 2.59 -25.80
C GLN A 423 18.19 3.50 -26.28
N ASP A 424 17.96 4.34 -27.28
CA ASP A 424 18.93 5.31 -27.79
C ASP A 424 19.26 6.32 -26.68
N HIS A 425 18.26 6.80 -25.94
CA HIS A 425 18.47 7.69 -24.80
C HIS A 425 19.27 7.03 -23.67
N VAL A 426 18.97 5.77 -23.33
CA VAL A 426 19.76 4.99 -22.35
C VAL A 426 21.23 4.86 -22.79
N ARG A 427 21.49 4.64 -24.08
CA ARG A 427 22.85 4.56 -24.64
C ARG A 427 23.56 5.91 -24.57
N GLU A 428 22.90 6.99 -24.97
CA GLU A 428 23.44 8.35 -24.98
C GLU A 428 23.82 8.83 -23.58
N LEU A 429 23.02 8.45 -22.57
CA LEU A 429 23.33 8.72 -21.17
C LEU A 429 24.46 7.84 -20.62
N GLY A 430 25.01 6.89 -21.39
CA GLY A 430 26.04 5.95 -20.95
C GLY A 430 25.51 4.79 -20.11
N GLY A 431 24.19 4.63 -20.00
CA GLY A 431 23.54 3.66 -19.13
C GLY A 431 23.80 2.20 -19.51
N LEU A 432 24.26 1.91 -20.74
CA LEU A 432 24.60 0.54 -21.15
C LEU A 432 25.70 -0.07 -20.25
N VAL A 433 26.71 0.73 -19.90
CA VAL A 433 27.80 0.29 -19.01
C VAL A 433 27.28 0.04 -17.59
N ASP A 434 26.37 0.89 -17.13
CA ASP A 434 25.76 0.80 -15.80
C ASP A 434 24.86 -0.45 -15.72
N VAL A 435 24.01 -0.71 -16.71
CA VAL A 435 23.16 -1.92 -16.81
C VAL A 435 23.99 -3.19 -16.93
N LEU A 436 25.00 -3.22 -17.81
CA LEU A 436 25.87 -4.39 -17.99
C LEU A 436 26.70 -4.69 -16.74
N SER A 437 27.07 -3.67 -15.95
CA SER A 437 27.78 -3.90 -14.69
C SER A 437 26.98 -4.75 -13.69
N LEU A 438 25.64 -4.71 -13.78
CA LEU A 438 24.74 -5.56 -12.99
C LEU A 438 24.64 -6.99 -13.52
N THR A 439 25.41 -7.37 -14.55
CA THR A 439 25.54 -8.75 -15.04
C THR A 439 26.87 -9.39 -14.67
N ALA A 440 27.79 -8.63 -14.04
CA ALA A 440 29.05 -9.17 -13.54
C ALA A 440 28.79 -10.25 -12.48
N LEU A 441 29.59 -11.33 -12.50
CA LEU A 441 29.61 -12.29 -11.40
C LEU A 441 30.15 -11.58 -10.16
N ASP A 442 29.24 -11.25 -9.25
CA ASP A 442 29.47 -10.55 -7.99
C ASP A 442 28.51 -11.18 -6.96
N GLU A 443 29.00 -11.47 -5.75
CA GLU A 443 28.22 -12.08 -4.68
C GLU A 443 27.07 -11.18 -4.21
N LEU A 444 27.24 -9.87 -4.39
CA LEU A 444 26.26 -8.83 -4.06
C LEU A 444 25.38 -8.46 -5.26
N ASN A 445 25.56 -9.15 -6.39
CA ASN A 445 24.76 -8.94 -7.58
C ASN A 445 23.33 -9.47 -7.35
N PRO A 446 22.31 -8.59 -7.39
CA PRO A 446 20.92 -8.99 -7.18
C PRO A 446 20.33 -9.87 -8.30
N CYS A 447 21.05 -10.13 -9.41
CA CYS A 447 20.50 -10.69 -10.65
C CYS A 447 20.97 -12.12 -11.01
N THR A 448 21.66 -12.84 -10.11
CA THR A 448 22.39 -14.09 -10.39
C THR A 448 21.56 -15.29 -10.88
N CYS A 449 20.24 -15.38 -10.68
CA CYS A 449 19.49 -16.59 -11.10
C CYS A 449 18.17 -16.42 -11.88
N LYS A 450 17.46 -15.29 -11.83
CA LYS A 450 16.14 -15.15 -12.52
C LYS A 450 16.04 -14.00 -13.53
N ILE A 451 16.86 -12.96 -13.40
CA ILE A 451 16.81 -11.74 -14.25
C ILE A 451 17.89 -11.78 -15.35
N ALA A 452 18.90 -12.64 -15.27
CA ALA A 452 19.92 -12.79 -16.32
C ALA A 452 19.34 -13.00 -17.74
N LEU A 453 18.17 -13.63 -17.85
CA LEU A 453 17.46 -13.85 -19.11
C LEU A 453 16.66 -12.62 -19.59
N MET A 454 16.23 -11.76 -18.66
CA MET A 454 15.61 -10.46 -18.96
C MET A 454 16.70 -9.42 -19.29
N LEU A 455 17.81 -9.41 -18.57
CA LEU A 455 19.01 -8.63 -18.85
C LEU A 455 19.64 -9.02 -20.18
N SER A 456 19.72 -10.31 -20.53
CA SER A 456 20.21 -10.72 -21.85
C SER A 456 19.28 -10.26 -22.97
N LYS A 457 17.95 -10.21 -22.75
CA LYS A 457 16.99 -9.64 -23.68
C LYS A 457 17.04 -8.12 -23.74
N ILE A 458 17.18 -7.43 -22.60
CA ILE A 458 17.31 -5.97 -22.53
C ILE A 458 18.63 -5.55 -23.17
N SER A 459 19.77 -6.17 -22.81
CA SER A 459 21.05 -5.97 -23.48
C SER A 459 20.98 -6.34 -24.95
N ALA A 460 20.38 -7.46 -25.35
CA ALA A 460 20.23 -7.81 -26.77
C ALA A 460 19.38 -6.78 -27.52
N SER A 461 18.24 -6.36 -26.98
CA SER A 461 17.40 -5.31 -27.56
C SER A 461 18.14 -3.96 -27.60
N MET A 462 18.88 -3.61 -26.54
CA MET A 462 19.74 -2.42 -26.45
C MET A 462 21.03 -2.52 -27.29
N LEU A 463 21.45 -3.69 -27.77
CA LEU A 463 22.63 -3.83 -28.64
C LEU A 463 22.26 -4.01 -30.12
N PHE A 464 21.09 -4.60 -30.45
CA PHE A 464 20.82 -5.07 -31.81
C PHE A 464 20.02 -4.13 -32.73
N LEU A 465 19.42 -3.03 -32.25
CA LEU A 465 18.57 -2.18 -33.09
C LEU A 465 19.32 -1.28 -34.10
N ARG A 466 20.63 -1.04 -33.95
CA ARG A 466 21.45 -0.37 -34.98
C ARG A 466 21.93 -1.31 -36.10
N CYS A 467 21.84 -2.64 -35.95
CA CYS A 467 22.41 -3.56 -36.93
C CYS A 467 21.44 -3.97 -38.06
N ALA A 468 20.13 -3.72 -37.91
CA ALA A 468 19.13 -4.09 -38.91
C ALA A 468 19.29 -3.31 -40.24
N THR A 469 19.74 -2.06 -40.21
CA THR A 469 20.07 -1.28 -41.42
C THR A 469 21.40 -1.69 -42.06
N CYS A 470 22.30 -2.32 -41.31
CA CYS A 470 23.56 -2.84 -41.83
C CYS A 470 23.41 -4.24 -42.45
N SER A 471 22.46 -5.04 -41.94
CA SER A 471 22.18 -6.40 -42.44
C SER A 471 21.56 -6.40 -43.85
N SER A 472 20.72 -5.42 -44.21
CA SER A 472 20.17 -5.31 -45.58
C SER A 472 21.19 -4.93 -46.64
N ARG A 473 22.33 -4.30 -46.27
CA ARG A 473 23.43 -4.01 -47.20
C ARG A 473 24.41 -5.18 -47.37
N MET A 474 24.50 -6.10 -46.41
CA MET A 474 25.31 -7.32 -46.55
C MET A 474 24.60 -8.45 -47.30
N LEU A 475 23.26 -8.54 -47.22
CA LEU A 475 22.47 -9.57 -47.91
C LEU A 475 22.35 -9.37 -49.44
N HIS A 476 22.65 -8.18 -49.97
CA HIS A 476 22.64 -7.91 -51.42
C HIS A 476 23.98 -8.19 -52.13
N ARG A 477 25.06 -8.52 -51.42
CA ARG A 477 26.40 -8.73 -52.01
C ARG A 477 26.89 -10.19 -52.04
N ARG A 478 26.06 -11.17 -51.68
CA ARG A 478 26.39 -12.61 -51.76
C ARG A 478 25.34 -13.40 -52.54
N ARG A 479 25.10 -13.00 -53.79
CA ARG A 479 24.82 -13.96 -54.85
C ARG A 479 25.96 -13.80 -55.84
N TRP A 480 26.73 -14.87 -56.05
CA TRP A 480 27.32 -15.33 -57.32
C TRP A 480 28.38 -16.41 -57.02
N SER A 481 28.13 -17.58 -57.65
CA SER A 481 29.01 -18.72 -57.95
C SER A 481 29.62 -19.49 -56.75
N VAL A 482 29.82 -20.81 -56.80
CA VAL A 482 30.19 -21.70 -57.90
C VAL A 482 29.70 -23.13 -57.57
N THR A 483 29.25 -23.86 -58.61
CA THR A 483 29.10 -25.34 -58.76
C THR A 483 28.31 -26.15 -57.74
#